data_AF-A0A520JLL9-F1
#
_entry.id   AF-A0A520JLL9-F1
#
_cell.length_a   1.000
_cell.length_b   1.000
_cell.length_c   1.000
_cell.angle_alpha   90.00
_cell.angle_beta   90.00
_cell.angle_gamma   90.00
#
_symmetry.space_group_name_H-M   'P 1'
#
loop_
_entity.id
_entity.type
_entity.pdbx_description
1 polymer ?
#
loop_
_entity_poly.entity_id
_entity_poly.type
_entity_poly.pdbx_seq_one_letter_code
_entity_poly.pdbx_strand_id
1 'polypeptide(L)'
;VLKNTKFNGQALFDGSAGAGSDGKVSIQAGANTTDAIEMNLGGDLLTTGGVEGVIGNTTPVTATATTLEAYDTAIANVVNRRSSLGATQNQLQSAVNNLTSNATNLSDARSRIEDTDYSSETTALAKAQILSQASTAMLSQANQSTQSVLKLLGQ
;
A
#
# COMPACT_ATOMS: atom_id res chain seq x y z
N VAL A 1 26.14 17.06 8.03
CA VAL A 1 25.27 15.87 7.82
C VAL A 1 23.98 16.00 8.62
N LEU A 2 24.01 16.08 9.95
CA LEU A 2 22.79 16.17 10.79
C LEU A 2 21.81 17.29 10.38
N LYS A 3 22.30 18.48 10.04
CA LYS A 3 21.45 19.61 9.56
C LYS A 3 21.10 19.58 8.07
N ASN A 4 21.80 18.77 7.28
CA ASN A 4 21.70 18.82 5.80
C ASN A 4 20.97 17.60 5.23
N THR A 5 20.86 16.51 5.99
CA THR A 5 20.16 15.32 5.53
C THR A 5 18.67 15.58 5.52
N LYS A 6 18.11 15.72 4.32
CA LYS A 6 16.69 15.92 4.08
C LYS A 6 16.17 14.86 3.13
N PHE A 7 14.92 14.47 3.30
CA PHE A 7 14.18 13.67 2.34
C PHE A 7 12.90 14.39 1.98
N ASN A 8 12.65 14.58 0.69
CA ASN A 8 11.50 15.34 0.19
C ASN A 8 11.32 16.71 0.89
N GLY A 9 12.44 17.42 1.12
CA GLY A 9 12.45 18.72 1.81
C GLY A 9 12.37 18.67 3.35
N GLN A 10 11.99 17.53 3.93
CA GLN A 10 11.92 17.35 5.39
C GLN A 10 13.29 17.02 5.97
N ALA A 11 13.71 17.76 6.99
CA ALA A 11 14.90 17.42 7.76
C ALA A 11 14.64 16.19 8.63
N LEU A 12 15.63 15.29 8.72
CA LEU A 12 15.45 13.97 9.33
C LEU A 12 16.02 13.84 10.74
N PHE A 13 16.97 14.69 11.15
CA PHE A 13 17.74 14.49 12.38
C PHE A 13 17.80 15.73 13.30
N ASP A 14 17.02 16.76 13.01
CA ASP A 14 16.88 17.98 13.83
C ASP A 14 15.63 17.94 14.72
N GLY A 15 14.97 16.79 14.81
CA GLY A 15 13.76 16.59 15.61
C GLY A 15 12.49 17.15 14.99
N SER A 16 12.54 17.78 13.81
CA SER A 16 11.34 18.36 13.18
C SER A 16 10.67 17.42 12.16
N ALA A 17 11.19 16.21 11.98
CA ALA A 17 10.64 15.23 11.03
C ALA A 17 9.21 14.83 11.44
N GLY A 18 8.35 14.58 10.44
CA GLY A 18 6.96 14.17 10.67
C GLY A 18 5.94 15.29 10.55
N ALA A 19 4.67 14.90 10.51
CA ALA A 19 3.55 15.86 10.42
C ALA A 19 3.39 16.69 11.70
N GLY A 20 3.76 16.13 12.86
CA GLY A 20 3.70 16.80 14.17
C GLY A 20 4.97 17.55 14.56
N SER A 21 6.01 17.54 13.71
CA SER A 21 7.34 18.10 14.03
C SER A 21 7.92 17.59 15.35
N ASP A 22 7.69 16.31 15.64
CA ASP A 22 8.05 15.60 16.87
C ASP A 22 9.12 14.52 16.62
N GLY A 23 9.72 14.51 15.43
CA GLY A 23 10.69 13.53 15.02
C GLY A 23 10.06 12.17 14.75
N LYS A 24 8.76 12.10 14.45
CA LYS A 24 8.06 10.84 14.16
C LYS A 24 7.40 10.88 12.79
N VAL A 25 7.79 9.95 11.92
CA VAL A 25 7.22 9.82 10.58
C VAL A 25 6.29 8.62 10.57
N SER A 26 4.99 8.87 10.47
CA SER A 26 3.99 7.83 10.29
C SER A 26 3.93 7.41 8.82
N ILE A 27 4.11 6.12 8.55
CA ILE A 27 4.05 5.54 7.21
C ILE A 27 2.82 4.63 7.16
N GLN A 28 1.87 4.98 6.29
CA GLN A 28 0.69 4.16 6.04
C GLN A 28 1.12 2.81 5.45
N ALA A 29 0.80 1.72 6.15
CA ALA A 29 1.24 0.36 5.85
C ALA A 29 0.05 -0.64 5.82
N GLY A 30 -1.14 -0.15 5.50
CA GLY A 30 -2.34 -0.94 5.30
C GLY A 30 -3.48 -0.11 4.71
N ALA A 31 -4.65 -0.74 4.57
CA ALA A 31 -5.80 -0.12 3.92
C ALA A 31 -6.58 0.81 4.86
N ASN A 32 -6.55 0.57 6.18
CA ASN A 32 -7.28 1.40 7.15
C ASN A 32 -6.39 2.51 7.69
N THR A 33 -7.01 3.63 8.09
CA THR A 33 -6.30 4.82 8.60
C THR A 33 -5.44 4.58 9.85
N THR A 34 -5.67 3.49 10.56
CA THR A 34 -4.89 3.08 11.75
C THR A 34 -3.70 2.19 11.42
N ASP A 35 -3.63 1.64 10.21
CA ASP A 35 -2.60 0.68 9.82
C ASP A 35 -1.32 1.42 9.42
N ALA A 36 -0.62 1.95 10.42
CA ALA A 36 0.59 2.74 10.22
C ALA A 36 1.78 2.16 10.96
N ILE A 37 2.95 2.26 10.34
CA ILE A 37 4.25 2.01 10.95
C ILE A 37 4.87 3.36 11.29
N GLU A 38 5.05 3.63 12.58
CA GLU A 38 5.71 4.85 13.04
C GLU A 38 7.24 4.66 13.02
N MET A 39 7.92 5.41 12.15
CA MET A 39 9.35 5.58 12.19
C MET A 39 9.71 6.71 13.16
N ASN A 40 10.24 6.34 14.32
CA ASN A 40 10.73 7.33 15.28
C ASN A 40 12.14 7.78 14.87
N LEU A 41 12.26 9.01 14.37
CA LEU A 41 13.48 9.77 14.05
C LEU A 41 14.09 10.53 15.24
N GLY A 42 13.39 10.57 16.39
CA GLY A 42 13.86 11.10 17.67
C GLY A 42 13.99 12.62 17.67
N GLY A 43 14.44 13.19 18.79
CA GLY A 43 14.76 14.60 18.89
C GLY A 43 16.01 14.98 18.07
N ASP A 44 16.40 16.26 18.12
CA ASP A 44 17.59 16.75 17.45
C ASP A 44 18.84 15.99 17.91
N LEU A 45 19.42 15.20 17.00
CA LEU A 45 20.57 14.35 17.30
C LEU A 45 21.83 15.18 17.58
N LEU A 46 21.88 16.44 17.14
CA LEU A 46 23.00 17.33 17.43
C LEU A 46 22.98 17.79 18.89
N THR A 47 21.86 18.31 19.36
CA THR A 47 21.71 18.86 20.71
C THR A 47 21.34 17.77 21.73
N THR A 48 20.20 17.09 21.54
CA THR A 48 19.70 16.04 22.45
C THR A 48 20.52 14.74 22.38
N GLY A 49 21.17 14.49 21.24
CA GLY A 49 22.07 13.35 21.08
C GLY A 49 23.46 13.54 21.69
N GLY A 50 23.78 14.74 22.20
CA GLY A 50 25.07 15.06 22.82
C GLY A 50 26.23 15.21 21.83
N VAL A 51 25.95 15.24 20.52
CA VAL A 51 26.96 15.27 19.46
C VAL A 51 27.61 16.66 19.35
N GLU A 52 26.91 17.74 19.72
CA GLU A 52 27.45 19.10 19.68
C GLU A 52 28.67 19.29 20.61
N GLY A 53 28.59 18.75 21.83
CA GLY A 53 29.70 18.80 22.81
C GLY A 53 30.95 18.02 22.36
N VAL A 54 30.76 17.06 21.45
CA VAL A 54 31.83 16.24 20.86
C VAL A 54 32.48 16.94 19.66
N ILE A 55 31.70 17.59 18.80
CA ILE A 55 32.18 18.23 17.57
C ILE A 55 32.88 19.58 17.87
N GLY A 56 32.48 20.28 18.93
CA GLY A 56 33.04 21.58 19.32
C GLY A 56 34.42 21.55 19.98
N ASN A 57 34.91 20.38 20.40
CA ASN A 57 36.19 20.24 21.09
C ASN A 57 37.36 20.16 20.08
N THR A 58 37.78 21.32 19.58
CA THR A 58 38.88 21.45 18.59
C THR A 58 40.25 21.74 19.21
N THR A 59 40.30 21.94 20.53
CA THR A 59 41.56 22.13 21.24
C THR A 59 42.12 20.77 21.68
N PRO A 60 43.42 20.46 21.42
CA PRO A 60 44.08 19.27 21.93
C PRO A 60 44.31 19.45 23.45
N VAL A 61 43.23 19.40 24.22
CA VAL A 61 43.27 19.33 25.67
C VAL A 61 43.25 17.85 25.99
N THR A 62 44.22 17.41 26.80
CA THR A 62 44.29 16.12 27.45
C THR A 62 42.89 15.55 27.65
N ALA A 63 42.51 14.52 26.89
CA ALA A 63 41.17 13.95 26.96
C ALA A 63 40.87 13.58 28.41
N THR A 64 40.09 14.41 29.10
CA THR A 64 39.66 14.14 30.46
C THR A 64 38.65 13.00 30.39
N ALA A 65 38.51 12.21 31.47
CA ALA A 65 37.52 11.12 31.51
C ALA A 65 36.11 11.59 31.08
N THR A 66 35.75 12.81 31.45
CA THR A 66 34.49 13.47 31.08
C THR A 66 34.31 13.71 29.57
N THR A 67 35.39 13.94 28.81
CA THR A 67 35.30 14.06 27.35
C THR A 67 35.04 12.71 26.70
N LEU A 68 35.74 11.66 27.13
CA LEU A 68 35.54 10.29 26.62
C LEU A 68 34.13 9.78 26.92
N GLU A 69 33.59 10.06 28.12
CA GLU A 69 32.20 9.74 28.47
C GLU A 69 31.19 10.43 27.54
N ALA A 70 31.46 11.68 27.11
CA ALA A 70 30.62 12.39 26.16
C ALA A 70 30.68 11.76 24.75
N TYR A 71 31.86 11.32 24.30
CA TYR A 71 32.00 10.55 23.05
C TYR A 71 31.24 9.24 23.10
N ASP A 72 31.39 8.46 24.18
CA ASP A 72 30.71 7.18 24.35
C ASP A 72 29.19 7.36 24.36
N THR A 73 28.70 8.39 25.05
CA THR A 73 27.26 8.72 25.09
C THR A 73 26.76 9.11 23.70
N ALA A 74 27.47 9.98 22.98
CA ALA A 74 27.09 10.39 21.63
C ALA A 74 27.07 9.20 20.65
N ILE A 75 28.07 8.32 20.72
CA ILE A 75 28.15 7.10 19.90
C ILE A 75 26.99 6.17 20.24
N ALA A 76 26.72 5.92 21.53
CA ALA A 76 25.61 5.08 21.98
C ALA A 76 24.26 5.60 21.47
N ASN A 77 24.03 6.91 21.54
CA ASN A 77 22.82 7.55 21.01
C ASN A 77 22.67 7.34 19.51
N VAL A 78 23.74 7.55 18.73
CA VAL A 78 23.73 7.32 17.27
C VAL A 78 23.47 5.84 16.94
N VAL A 79 24.09 4.91 17.67
CA VAL A 79 23.90 3.47 17.47
C VAL A 79 22.47 3.06 17.78
N ASN A 80 21.90 3.53 18.90
CA ASN A 80 20.50 3.29 19.25
C ASN A 80 19.56 3.84 18.18
N ARG A 81 19.86 5.04 17.66
CA ARG A 81 19.13 5.64 16.54
C ARG A 81 19.13 4.72 15.31
N ARG A 82 20.32 4.30 14.88
CA ARG A 82 20.47 3.40 13.72
C ARG A 82 19.78 2.05 13.92
N SER A 83 19.87 1.49 15.13
CA SER A 83 19.19 0.24 15.49
C SER A 83 17.67 0.37 15.33
N SER A 84 17.07 1.45 15.87
CA SER A 84 15.62 1.68 15.75
C SER A 84 15.15 1.85 14.30
N LEU A 85 15.96 2.51 13.46
CA LEU A 85 15.67 2.67 12.03
C LEU A 85 15.78 1.33 11.28
N GLY A 86 16.79 0.51 11.61
CA GLY A 86 16.92 -0.84 11.05
C GLY A 86 15.75 -1.75 11.45
N ALA A 87 15.29 -1.68 12.69
CA ALA A 87 14.11 -2.42 13.13
C ALA A 87 12.85 -1.99 12.34
N THR A 88 12.65 -0.67 12.16
CA THR A 88 11.54 -0.14 11.37
C THR A 88 11.64 -0.56 9.90
N GLN A 89 12.85 -0.57 9.32
CA GLN A 89 13.08 -1.06 7.96
C GLN A 89 12.68 -2.52 7.80
N ASN A 90 13.01 -3.38 8.77
CA ASN A 90 12.61 -4.79 8.76
C ASN A 90 11.09 -4.95 8.85
N GLN A 91 10.42 -4.14 9.69
CA GLN A 91 8.96 -4.13 9.78
C GLN A 91 8.32 -3.69 8.46
N LEU A 92 8.84 -2.62 7.83
CA LEU A 92 8.37 -2.15 6.52
C LEU A 92 8.55 -3.22 5.44
N GLN A 93 9.70 -3.90 5.39
CA GLN A 93 9.92 -4.97 4.42
C GLN A 93 8.94 -6.13 4.63
N SER A 94 8.67 -6.51 5.87
CA SER A 94 7.69 -7.54 6.20
C SER A 94 6.27 -7.14 5.79
N ALA A 95 5.88 -5.89 6.10
CA ALA A 95 4.59 -5.33 5.72
C ALA A 95 4.43 -5.29 4.20
N VAL A 96 5.44 -4.83 3.45
CA VAL A 96 5.42 -4.82 1.98
C VAL A 96 5.22 -6.22 1.41
N ASN A 97 5.95 -7.21 1.92
CA ASN A 97 5.82 -8.59 1.45
C ASN A 97 4.39 -9.11 1.72
N ASN A 98 3.87 -8.88 2.92
CA ASN A 98 2.52 -9.32 3.30
C ASN A 98 1.41 -8.63 2.49
N LEU A 99 1.50 -7.30 2.31
CA LEU A 99 0.55 -6.51 1.53
C LEU A 99 0.57 -6.93 0.06
N THR A 100 1.74 -7.22 -0.50
CA THR A 100 1.87 -7.69 -1.88
C THR A 100 1.16 -9.03 -2.05
N SER A 101 1.41 -10.00 -1.16
CA SER A 101 0.72 -11.29 -1.19
C SER A 101 -0.80 -11.15 -1.01
N ASN A 102 -1.25 -10.30 -0.08
CA ASN A 102 -2.67 -10.03 0.12
C ASN A 102 -3.31 -9.36 -1.09
N ALA A 103 -2.64 -8.41 -1.73
CA ALA A 103 -3.14 -7.75 -2.93
C ALA A 103 -3.30 -8.74 -4.10
N THR A 104 -2.33 -9.63 -4.30
CA THR A 104 -2.42 -10.71 -5.31
C THR A 104 -3.58 -11.65 -5.00
N ASN A 105 -3.66 -12.18 -3.76
CA ASN A 105 -4.71 -13.10 -3.36
C ASN A 105 -6.11 -12.47 -3.48
N LEU A 106 -6.25 -11.20 -3.12
CA LEU A 106 -7.52 -10.48 -3.24
C LEU A 106 -7.89 -10.23 -4.70
N SER A 107 -6.92 -9.87 -5.55
CA SER A 107 -7.12 -9.73 -6.99
C SER A 107 -7.59 -11.05 -7.61
N ASP A 108 -6.96 -12.18 -7.24
CA ASP A 108 -7.33 -13.51 -7.73
C ASP A 108 -8.71 -13.93 -7.23
N ALA A 109 -9.01 -13.70 -5.94
CA ALA A 109 -10.33 -13.98 -5.38
C ALA A 109 -11.41 -13.15 -6.05
N ARG A 110 -11.16 -11.86 -6.28
CA ARG A 110 -12.06 -10.97 -7.00
C ARG A 110 -12.25 -11.42 -8.44
N SER A 111 -11.18 -11.79 -9.14
CA SER A 111 -11.27 -12.37 -10.48
C SER A 111 -12.12 -13.64 -10.47
N ARG A 112 -11.96 -14.56 -9.53
CA ARG A 112 -12.83 -15.75 -9.45
C ARG A 112 -14.31 -15.41 -9.19
N ILE A 113 -14.59 -14.36 -8.42
CA ILE A 113 -15.97 -13.90 -8.17
C ILE A 113 -16.55 -13.23 -9.42
N GLU A 114 -15.79 -12.36 -10.09
CA GLU A 114 -16.27 -11.61 -11.26
C GLU A 114 -16.25 -12.44 -12.56
N ASP A 115 -15.32 -13.38 -12.71
CA ASP A 115 -14.99 -14.03 -13.99
C ASP A 115 -15.58 -15.45 -14.15
N THR A 116 -16.32 -15.97 -13.17
CA THR A 116 -16.92 -17.32 -13.26
C THR A 116 -18.25 -17.34 -14.04
N ASP A 117 -18.93 -16.21 -14.22
CA ASP A 117 -20.26 -16.16 -14.85
C ASP A 117 -20.31 -15.54 -16.25
N TYR A 118 -19.18 -15.17 -16.85
CA TYR A 118 -19.19 -14.68 -18.24
C TYR A 118 -19.65 -15.77 -19.23
N SER A 119 -19.24 -17.02 -18.99
CA SER A 119 -19.62 -18.17 -19.83
C SER A 119 -21.11 -18.56 -19.70
N SER A 120 -21.67 -18.49 -18.48
CA SER A 120 -23.07 -18.80 -18.21
C SER A 120 -23.99 -17.71 -18.75
N GLU A 121 -23.66 -16.44 -18.53
CA GLU A 121 -24.43 -15.29 -19.04
C GLU A 121 -24.37 -15.20 -20.57
N THR A 122 -23.21 -15.42 -21.19
CA THR A 122 -23.08 -15.45 -22.66
C THR A 122 -23.89 -16.61 -23.27
N THR A 123 -23.94 -17.77 -22.61
CA THR A 123 -24.76 -18.90 -23.06
C THR A 123 -26.26 -18.60 -22.89
N ALA A 124 -26.66 -17.95 -21.80
CA ALA A 124 -28.02 -17.51 -21.58
C ALA A 124 -28.46 -16.47 -22.63
N LEU A 125 -27.59 -15.51 -22.95
CA LEU A 125 -27.80 -14.52 -24.01
C LEU A 125 -27.94 -15.18 -25.38
N ALA A 126 -27.03 -16.09 -25.74
CA ALA A 126 -27.09 -16.84 -27.00
C ALA A 126 -28.37 -17.69 -27.08
N LYS A 127 -28.75 -18.36 -25.98
CA LYS A 127 -30.01 -19.11 -25.88
C LYS A 127 -31.22 -18.20 -26.09
N ALA A 128 -31.25 -17.02 -25.47
CA ALA A 128 -32.32 -16.04 -25.62
C ALA A 128 -32.43 -15.52 -27.07
N GLN A 129 -31.30 -15.27 -27.73
CA GLN A 129 -31.26 -14.86 -29.14
C GLN A 129 -31.79 -15.96 -30.07
N ILE A 130 -31.39 -17.22 -29.86
CA ILE A 130 -31.89 -18.37 -30.63
C ILE A 130 -33.40 -18.53 -30.41
N LEU A 131 -33.89 -18.43 -29.16
CA LEU A 131 -35.31 -18.52 -28.84
C LEU A 131 -36.13 -17.41 -29.53
N SER A 132 -35.61 -16.19 -29.59
CA SER A 132 -36.27 -15.06 -30.26
C SER A 132 -36.39 -15.29 -31.78
N GLN A 133 -35.31 -15.75 -32.41
CA GLN A 133 -35.31 -16.09 -33.85
C GLN A 133 -36.24 -17.27 -34.15
N ALA A 134 -36.18 -18.32 -33.32
CA ALA A 134 -37.05 -19.49 -33.44
C ALA A 134 -38.52 -19.13 -33.21
N SER A 135 -38.83 -18.26 -32.24
CA SER A 135 -40.20 -17.79 -31.98
C SER A 135 -40.76 -17.00 -33.17
N THR A 136 -39.93 -16.18 -33.80
CA THR A 136 -40.32 -15.43 -35.01
C THR A 136 -40.57 -16.36 -36.20
N ALA A 137 -39.71 -17.36 -36.41
CA ALA A 137 -39.88 -18.37 -37.45
C ALA A 137 -41.08 -19.31 -37.19
N MET A 138 -41.33 -19.68 -35.94
CA MET A 138 -42.51 -20.44 -35.53
C MET A 138 -43.79 -19.64 -35.72
N LEU A 139 -43.78 -18.34 -35.41
CA LEU A 139 -44.91 -17.45 -35.63
C LEU A 139 -45.23 -17.31 -37.12
N SER A 140 -44.21 -17.16 -37.98
CA SER A 140 -44.41 -17.08 -39.42
C SER A 140 -44.92 -18.41 -40.00
N GLN A 141 -44.41 -19.55 -39.53
CA GLN A 141 -44.85 -20.89 -39.94
C GLN A 141 -46.30 -21.17 -39.50
N ALA A 142 -46.67 -20.79 -38.27
CA ALA A 142 -48.03 -20.93 -37.76
C ALA A 142 -49.02 -20.06 -38.55
N ASN A 143 -48.64 -18.83 -38.89
CA ASN A 143 -49.45 -17.92 -39.71
C ASN A 143 -49.64 -18.43 -41.15
N GLN A 144 -48.65 -19.10 -41.74
CA GLN A 144 -48.78 -19.72 -43.07
C GLN A 144 -49.66 -20.98 -43.03
N SER A 145 -49.56 -21.78 -41.97
CA SER A 145 -50.41 -22.95 -41.76
C SER A 145 -51.88 -22.56 -41.58
N THR A 146 -52.19 -21.54 -40.77
CA THR A 146 -53.58 -21.07 -40.57
C THR A 146 -54.21 -20.50 -41.84
N GLN A 147 -53.46 -19.75 -42.66
CA GLN A 147 -53.96 -19.28 -43.96
C GLN A 147 -54.22 -20.43 -44.95
N SER A 148 -53.41 -21.48 -44.91
CA SER A 148 -53.61 -22.67 -45.75
C SER A 148 -54.87 -23.45 -45.35
N VAL A 149 -55.15 -23.54 -44.05
CA VAL A 149 -56.40 -24.14 -43.53
C VAL A 149 -57.61 -23.26 -43.87
N LEU A 150 -57.51 -21.94 -43.79
CA LEU A 150 -58.59 -21.04 -44.17
C LEU A 150 -58.97 -21.17 -45.66
N LYS A 151 -57.97 -21.40 -46.53
CA LYS A 151 -58.18 -21.71 -47.96
C LYS A 151 -58.91 -23.03 -48.23
N LEU A 152 -58.87 -23.97 -47.29
CA LEU A 152 -59.56 -25.27 -47.36
C LEU A 152 -60.97 -25.24 -46.74
N LEU A 153 -61.29 -24.24 -45.92
CA LEU A 153 -62.62 -24.04 -45.31
C LEU A 153 -63.48 -22.99 -46.06
N GLY A 154 -62.84 -22.09 -46.81
CA GLY A 154 -63.51 -21.06 -47.61
C GLY A 154 -63.81 -21.45 -49.06
N GLN A 155 -63.64 -22.72 -49.41
CA GLN A 155 -64.04 -23.32 -50.69
C GLN A 155 -65.03 -24.44 -50.46
#